data_AF-A0A938IE64-F1
#
_entry.id   AF-A0A938IE64-F1
#
_cell.length_a   1.000
_cell.length_b   1.000
_cell.length_c   1.000
_cell.angle_alpha   90.00
_cell.angle_beta   90.00
_cell.angle_gamma   90.00
#
_symmetry.space_group_name_H-M   'P 1'
#
loop_
_entity.id
_entity.type
_entity.pdbx_description
1 polymer ?
#
loop_
_entity_poly.entity_id
_entity_poly.type
_entity_poly.pdbx_seq_one_letter_code
_entity_poly.pdbx_strand_id
1 'polypeptide(L)'
;MLSWLRPGARDASRPDLAQAGALALHALLGLLPCAFEVGRSDPHVLPVWWALVALPLGVHAGARGAGGWPYGLLPPIAWMLGYGFCSLALLEPAPSPAWCGLAACGLWSFGLALGAWVAPRARGVCAAALFACAICCALPIRAGRAEHTWAERSPRAAALLLDLSPATLLVESAGLDWMRHRAIYHPAGTDWFSDRRAPYRGALASPLVFVLGWALALLARRRARAAH
;
A
#
# COMPACT_ATOMS: atom_id res chain seq x y z
N MET A 1 -32.02 -5.61 -12.38
CA MET A 1 -30.79 -6.35 -12.05
C MET A 1 -30.28 -7.26 -13.18
N LEU A 2 -30.78 -7.14 -14.42
CA LEU A 2 -30.42 -8.00 -15.57
C LEU A 2 -30.01 -7.19 -16.82
N SER A 3 -29.39 -6.01 -16.64
CA SER A 3 -28.92 -5.17 -17.77
C SER A 3 -27.68 -5.73 -18.48
N TRP A 4 -27.05 -6.77 -17.92
CA TRP A 4 -25.79 -7.36 -18.41
C TRP A 4 -26.00 -8.42 -19.50
N LEU A 5 -27.25 -8.82 -19.78
CA LEU A 5 -27.58 -9.85 -20.77
C LEU A 5 -27.89 -9.29 -22.16
N ARG A 6 -27.79 -7.98 -22.40
CA ARG A 6 -27.93 -7.42 -23.76
C ARG A 6 -26.64 -7.67 -24.54
N PRO A 7 -26.64 -8.54 -25.56
CA PRO A 7 -25.49 -8.70 -26.43
C PRO A 7 -25.21 -7.36 -27.12
N GLY A 8 -24.00 -6.82 -26.95
CA GLY A 8 -23.58 -5.55 -27.58
C GLY A 8 -23.55 -4.33 -26.67
N ALA A 9 -24.04 -4.40 -25.42
CA ALA A 9 -23.74 -3.37 -24.43
C ALA A 9 -22.24 -3.47 -24.07
N ARG A 10 -21.43 -2.50 -24.49
CA ARG A 10 -20.04 -2.40 -24.01
C ARG A 10 -20.10 -2.36 -22.50
N ASP A 11 -19.56 -3.40 -21.89
CA ASP A 11 -19.42 -3.49 -20.44
C ASP A 11 -18.50 -2.35 -20.01
N ALA A 12 -19.08 -1.26 -19.50
CA ALA A 12 -18.36 -0.09 -19.01
C ALA A 12 -17.40 -0.43 -17.86
N SER A 13 -17.41 -1.69 -17.39
CA SER A 13 -16.43 -2.19 -16.42
C SER A 13 -15.15 -2.75 -17.05
N ARG A 14 -15.13 -3.08 -18.35
CA ARG A 14 -13.92 -3.62 -19.00
C ARG A 14 -12.89 -2.51 -19.21
N PRO A 15 -11.65 -2.68 -18.71
CA PRO A 15 -10.60 -1.73 -18.97
C PRO A 15 -10.26 -1.73 -20.46
N ASP A 16 -9.94 -0.56 -21.01
CA ASP A 16 -9.30 -0.50 -22.32
C ASP A 16 -7.87 -1.07 -22.25
N LEU A 17 -7.21 -1.25 -23.41
CA LEU A 17 -5.86 -1.83 -23.47
C LEU A 17 -4.83 -1.02 -22.67
N ALA A 18 -4.92 0.31 -22.69
CA ALA A 18 -3.99 1.18 -22.00
C ALA A 18 -4.15 1.05 -20.47
N GLN A 19 -5.39 0.98 -20.00
CA GLN A 19 -5.74 0.78 -18.61
C GLN A 19 -5.37 -0.62 -18.12
N ALA A 20 -5.62 -1.66 -18.93
CA ALA A 20 -5.19 -3.03 -18.63
C ALA A 20 -3.66 -3.11 -18.52
N GLY A 21 -2.93 -2.49 -19.46
CA GLY A 21 -1.47 -2.38 -19.41
C GLY A 21 -0.96 -1.65 -18.16
N ALA A 22 -1.61 -0.55 -17.77
CA ALA A 22 -1.26 0.18 -16.55
C ALA A 22 -1.48 -0.66 -15.28
N LEU A 23 -2.62 -1.38 -15.17
CA LEU A 23 -2.90 -2.25 -14.04
C LEU A 23 -1.92 -3.43 -13.96
N ALA A 24 -1.57 -4.03 -15.11
CA ALA A 24 -0.54 -5.07 -15.17
C ALA A 24 0.82 -4.55 -14.71
N LEU A 25 1.22 -3.35 -15.15
CA LEU A 25 2.44 -2.70 -14.70
C LEU A 25 2.41 -2.45 -13.18
N HIS A 26 1.28 -1.99 -12.62
CA HIS A 26 1.15 -1.83 -11.16
C HIS A 26 1.29 -3.15 -10.41
N ALA A 27 0.71 -4.23 -10.93
CA ALA A 27 0.86 -5.56 -10.35
C ALA A 27 2.34 -5.97 -10.31
N LEU A 28 3.06 -5.81 -11.43
CA LEU A 28 4.49 -6.09 -11.53
C LEU A 28 5.33 -5.20 -10.61
N LEU A 29 5.04 -3.90 -10.56
CA LEU A 29 5.77 -2.97 -9.71
C LEU A 29 5.65 -3.33 -8.23
N GLY A 30 4.47 -3.75 -7.74
CA GLY A 30 4.35 -4.18 -6.34
C GLY A 30 5.05 -5.51 -6.04
N LEU A 31 5.34 -6.34 -7.04
CA LEU A 31 6.11 -7.57 -6.91
C LEU A 31 7.60 -7.40 -7.24
N LEU A 32 8.04 -6.18 -7.55
CA LEU A 32 9.41 -5.88 -7.96
C LEU A 32 10.47 -6.42 -6.98
N PRO A 33 10.31 -6.32 -5.64
CA PRO A 33 11.31 -6.87 -4.73
C PRO A 33 11.47 -8.39 -4.82
N CYS A 34 10.43 -9.13 -5.18
CA CYS A 34 10.50 -10.59 -5.35
C CYS A 34 11.56 -10.99 -6.40
N ALA A 35 11.80 -10.14 -7.40
CA ALA A 35 12.77 -10.42 -8.46
C ALA A 35 14.23 -10.24 -8.00
N PHE A 36 14.47 -9.42 -6.97
CA PHE A 36 15.82 -9.08 -6.48
C PHE A 36 16.24 -9.88 -5.24
N GLU A 37 15.30 -10.56 -4.59
CA GLU A 37 15.51 -11.23 -3.29
C GLU A 37 15.63 -12.77 -3.38
N VAL A 38 15.95 -13.31 -4.56
CA VAL A 38 16.09 -14.76 -4.77
C VAL A 38 17.25 -15.29 -3.91
N GLY A 39 16.92 -16.03 -2.83
CA GLY A 39 17.89 -16.68 -1.93
C GLY A 39 18.25 -15.90 -0.66
N ARG A 40 17.69 -14.71 -0.42
CA ARG A 40 17.91 -13.90 0.80
C ARG A 40 16.66 -13.13 1.21
N SER A 41 15.48 -13.73 1.11
CA SER A 41 14.28 -12.90 1.19
C SER A 41 13.95 -12.53 2.63
N ASP A 42 14.10 -11.24 2.92
CA ASP A 42 13.72 -10.63 4.19
C ASP A 42 12.19 -10.41 4.17
N PRO A 43 11.43 -10.99 5.13
CA PRO A 43 9.98 -10.92 5.13
C PRO A 43 9.42 -9.49 5.26
N HIS A 44 10.25 -8.51 5.65
CA HIS A 44 9.87 -7.10 5.79
C HIS A 44 9.88 -6.32 4.47
N VAL A 45 10.65 -6.75 3.47
CA VAL A 45 10.91 -5.94 2.26
C VAL A 45 9.63 -5.69 1.46
N LEU A 46 8.81 -6.71 1.25
CA LEU A 46 7.55 -6.58 0.50
C LEU A 46 6.52 -5.69 1.21
N PRO A 47 6.21 -5.90 2.50
CA PRO A 47 5.34 -4.98 3.25
C PRO A 47 5.78 -3.52 3.18
N VAL A 48 7.08 -3.25 3.35
CA VAL A 48 7.62 -1.88 3.27
C VAL A 48 7.50 -1.32 1.87
N TRP A 49 7.82 -2.11 0.86
CA TRP A 49 7.67 -1.70 -0.53
C TRP A 49 6.22 -1.33 -0.85
N TRP A 50 5.26 -2.16 -0.45
CA TRP A 50 3.84 -1.87 -0.63
C TRP A 50 3.38 -0.62 0.11
N ALA A 51 3.94 -0.33 1.29
CA ALA A 51 3.64 0.91 2.00
C ALA A 51 3.98 2.16 1.18
N LEU A 52 5.05 2.07 0.38
CA LEU A 52 5.50 3.15 -0.50
C LEU A 52 4.68 3.23 -1.79
N VAL A 53 4.31 2.09 -2.39
CA VAL A 53 3.70 2.07 -3.73
C VAL A 53 2.17 1.95 -3.75
N ALA A 54 1.53 1.36 -2.73
CA ALA A 54 0.11 1.06 -2.77
C ALA A 54 -0.77 2.30 -3.00
N LEU A 55 -0.54 3.34 -2.21
CA LEU A 55 -1.27 4.60 -2.30
C LEU A 55 -1.03 5.34 -3.63
N PRO A 56 0.21 5.68 -4.04
CA PRO A 56 0.43 6.42 -5.29
C PRO A 56 0.01 5.65 -6.54
N LEU A 57 0.22 4.33 -6.58
CA LEU A 57 -0.26 3.52 -7.71
C LEU A 57 -1.79 3.43 -7.73
N GLY A 58 -2.44 3.36 -6.56
CA GLY A 58 -3.88 3.50 -6.44
C GLY A 58 -4.38 4.85 -6.97
N VAL A 59 -3.74 5.96 -6.58
CA VAL A 59 -4.05 7.32 -7.10
C VAL A 59 -3.94 7.35 -8.62
N HIS A 60 -2.86 6.81 -9.16
CA HIS A 60 -2.64 6.74 -10.59
C HIS A 60 -3.69 5.88 -11.31
N ALA A 61 -4.11 4.76 -10.74
CA ALA A 61 -5.17 3.92 -11.30
C ALA A 61 -6.55 4.61 -11.23
N GLY A 62 -6.90 5.23 -10.10
CA GLY A 62 -8.16 5.95 -9.91
C GLY A 62 -8.28 7.15 -10.85
N ALA A 63 -7.16 7.85 -11.04
CA ALA A 63 -6.98 8.89 -12.04
C ALA A 63 -7.28 8.42 -13.48
N ARG A 64 -6.95 7.19 -13.82
CA ARG A 64 -7.23 6.59 -15.13
C ARG A 64 -8.64 6.02 -15.25
N GLY A 65 -9.47 6.21 -14.22
CA GLY A 65 -10.84 5.67 -14.21
C GLY A 65 -10.89 4.16 -13.94
N ALA A 66 -9.89 3.59 -13.26
CA ALA A 66 -9.97 2.22 -12.76
C ALA A 66 -11.20 2.05 -11.86
N GLY A 67 -12.19 1.33 -12.36
CA GLY A 67 -13.32 0.90 -11.56
C GLY A 67 -12.85 -0.06 -10.47
N GLY A 68 -13.26 0.19 -9.22
CA GLY A 68 -12.81 -0.62 -8.08
C GLY A 68 -13.01 -2.13 -8.27
N TRP A 69 -14.22 -2.57 -8.60
CA TRP A 69 -14.52 -3.99 -8.87
C TRP A 69 -14.85 -4.26 -10.35
N PRO A 70 -14.36 -5.38 -10.93
CA PRO A 70 -13.36 -6.32 -10.39
C PRO A 70 -11.91 -5.91 -10.70
N TYR A 71 -11.68 -5.23 -11.82
CA TYR A 71 -10.34 -5.03 -12.39
C TYR A 71 -9.44 -4.11 -11.55
N GLY A 72 -10.02 -3.13 -10.85
CA GLY A 72 -9.26 -2.23 -9.99
C GLY A 72 -8.59 -2.91 -8.80
N LEU A 73 -9.07 -4.09 -8.37
CA LEU A 73 -8.45 -4.85 -7.28
C LEU A 73 -7.43 -5.90 -7.76
N LEU A 74 -7.28 -6.11 -9.06
CA LEU A 74 -6.33 -7.11 -9.57
C LEU A 74 -4.89 -6.86 -9.10
N PRO A 75 -4.36 -5.61 -9.10
CA PRO A 75 -2.98 -5.40 -8.64
C PRO A 75 -2.74 -5.82 -7.18
N PRO A 76 -3.49 -5.33 -6.16
CA PRO A 76 -3.23 -5.76 -4.79
C PRO A 76 -3.60 -7.23 -4.51
N ILE A 77 -4.51 -7.84 -5.29
CA ILE A 77 -4.73 -9.30 -5.23
C ILE A 77 -3.49 -10.05 -5.74
N ALA A 78 -2.92 -9.63 -6.87
CA ALA A 78 -1.69 -10.22 -7.40
C ALA A 78 -0.52 -10.07 -6.42
N TRP A 79 -0.44 -8.94 -5.73
CA TRP A 79 0.53 -8.70 -4.65
C TRP A 79 0.34 -9.70 -3.51
N MET A 80 -0.89 -9.85 -2.99
CA MET A 80 -1.20 -10.80 -1.93
C MET A 80 -0.85 -12.24 -2.31
N LEU A 81 -1.18 -12.66 -3.53
CA LEU A 81 -0.85 -14.00 -4.03
C LEU A 81 0.66 -14.19 -4.18
N GLY A 82 1.37 -13.20 -4.75
CA GLY A 82 2.82 -13.23 -4.88
C GLY A 82 3.52 -13.26 -3.53
N TYR A 83 3.04 -12.50 -2.53
CA TYR A 83 3.60 -12.54 -1.19
C TYR A 83 3.30 -13.85 -0.47
N GLY A 84 2.11 -14.43 -0.65
CA GLY A 84 1.80 -15.77 -0.16
C GLY A 84 2.76 -16.81 -0.74
N PHE A 85 2.99 -16.77 -2.06
CA PHE A 85 3.94 -17.67 -2.72
C PHE A 85 5.38 -17.46 -2.24
N CYS A 86 5.84 -16.21 -2.17
CA CYS A 86 7.16 -15.89 -1.63
C CYS A 86 7.30 -16.38 -0.19
N SER A 87 6.29 -16.14 0.67
CA SER A 87 6.29 -16.55 2.08
C SER A 87 6.43 -18.06 2.24
N LEU A 88 5.80 -18.86 1.37
CA LEU A 88 5.93 -20.32 1.37
C LEU A 88 7.34 -20.80 0.96
N ALA A 89 8.11 -19.97 0.25
CA ALA A 89 9.47 -20.26 -0.16
C ALA A 89 10.53 -19.74 0.83
N LEU A 90 10.14 -18.98 1.87
CA LEU A 90 11.07 -18.42 2.85
C LEU A 90 11.44 -19.45 3.92
N LEU A 91 12.67 -19.32 4.43
CA LEU A 91 13.09 -20.02 5.64
C LEU A 91 12.35 -19.50 6.89
N GLU A 92 12.03 -18.20 6.89
CA GLU A 92 11.26 -17.52 7.95
C GLU A 92 10.01 -16.88 7.35
N PRO A 93 8.89 -17.62 7.26
CA PRO A 93 7.66 -17.08 6.70
C PRO A 93 7.07 -15.99 7.60
N ALA A 94 6.45 -14.99 6.98
CA ALA A 94 5.66 -14.02 7.72
C ALA A 94 4.53 -14.75 8.47
N PRO A 95 4.26 -14.44 9.76
CA PRO A 95 3.23 -15.12 10.52
C PRO A 95 1.81 -14.93 9.96
N SER A 96 1.53 -13.79 9.35
CA SER A 96 0.19 -13.47 8.86
C SER A 96 0.15 -12.68 7.53
N PRO A 97 0.58 -13.29 6.42
CA PRO A 97 0.67 -12.61 5.12
C PRO A 97 -0.69 -12.15 4.59
N ALA A 98 -1.78 -12.85 4.93
CA ALA A 98 -3.14 -12.48 4.53
C ALA A 98 -3.57 -11.12 5.10
N TRP A 99 -3.24 -10.83 6.36
CA TRP A 99 -3.58 -9.55 6.98
C TRP A 99 -2.78 -8.40 6.38
N CYS A 100 -1.51 -8.62 6.04
CA CYS A 100 -0.71 -7.65 5.27
C CYS A 100 -1.34 -7.36 3.90
N GLY A 101 -1.68 -8.40 3.14
CA GLY A 101 -2.34 -8.27 1.84
C GLY A 101 -3.67 -7.51 1.92
N LEU A 102 -4.47 -7.76 2.96
CA LEU A 102 -5.74 -7.06 3.18
C LEU A 102 -5.52 -5.55 3.45
N ALA A 103 -4.54 -5.20 4.29
CA ALA A 103 -4.19 -3.81 4.54
C ALA A 103 -3.66 -3.12 3.28
N ALA A 104 -2.85 -3.81 2.46
CA ALA A 104 -2.38 -3.30 1.16
C ALA A 104 -3.54 -3.04 0.19
N CYS A 105 -4.54 -3.93 0.15
CA CYS A 105 -5.78 -3.71 -0.62
C CYS A 105 -6.52 -2.45 -0.15
N GLY A 106 -6.55 -2.18 1.16
CA GLY A 106 -7.15 -0.99 1.73
C GLY A 106 -6.43 0.30 1.32
N LEU A 107 -5.10 0.34 1.46
CA LEU A 107 -4.28 1.48 1.04
C LEU A 107 -4.39 1.75 -0.46
N TRP A 108 -4.38 0.69 -1.28
CA TRP A 108 -4.62 0.78 -2.71
C TRP A 108 -5.99 1.38 -3.03
N SER A 109 -7.05 0.88 -2.37
CA SER A 109 -8.43 1.35 -2.57
C SER A 109 -8.61 2.81 -2.13
N PHE A 110 -7.92 3.22 -1.06
CA PHE A 110 -7.85 4.61 -0.67
C PHE A 110 -7.21 5.47 -1.77
N GLY A 111 -6.09 5.02 -2.34
CA GLY A 111 -5.45 5.67 -3.47
C GLY A 111 -6.39 5.80 -4.67
N LEU A 112 -7.08 4.71 -5.04
CA LEU A 112 -8.09 4.72 -6.11
C LEU A 112 -9.14 5.82 -5.90
N ALA A 113 -9.67 5.94 -4.67
CA ALA A 113 -10.65 6.95 -4.33
C ALA A 113 -10.11 8.37 -4.49
N LEU A 114 -8.91 8.63 -3.97
CA LEU A 114 -8.23 9.92 -4.12
C LEU A 114 -8.02 10.27 -5.59
N GLY A 115 -7.49 9.35 -6.39
CA GLY A 115 -7.23 9.56 -7.81
C GLY A 115 -8.49 9.91 -8.61
N ALA A 116 -9.62 9.32 -8.24
CA ALA A 116 -10.91 9.61 -8.86
C ALA A 116 -11.45 11.01 -8.50
N TRP A 117 -11.06 11.59 -7.35
CA TRP A 117 -11.43 12.94 -6.94
C TRP A 117 -10.52 14.03 -7.51
N VAL A 118 -9.32 13.67 -7.95
CA VAL A 118 -8.37 14.64 -8.53
C VAL A 118 -8.81 15.06 -9.94
N ALA A 119 -8.72 16.37 -10.21
CA ALA A 119 -9.01 16.96 -11.51
C ALA A 119 -8.17 16.29 -12.61
N PRO A 120 -8.71 16.05 -13.83
CA PRO A 120 -8.03 15.30 -14.89
C PRO A 120 -6.58 15.71 -15.16
N ARG A 121 -6.31 17.02 -15.13
CA ARG A 121 -4.98 17.60 -15.42
C ARG A 121 -3.95 17.42 -14.30
N ALA A 122 -4.38 17.24 -13.05
CA ALA A 122 -3.49 17.16 -11.88
C ALA A 122 -3.13 15.71 -11.48
N ARG A 123 -3.79 14.73 -12.07
CA ARG A 123 -3.74 13.32 -11.69
C ARG A 123 -2.34 12.70 -11.68
N GLY A 124 -1.60 12.84 -12.78
CA GLY A 124 -0.24 12.31 -12.90
C GLY A 124 0.75 13.00 -11.96
N VAL A 125 0.60 14.32 -11.80
CA VAL A 125 1.43 15.14 -10.92
C VAL A 125 1.20 14.74 -9.46
N CYS A 126 -0.05 14.54 -9.03
CA CYS A 126 -0.36 14.10 -7.67
C CYS A 126 0.23 12.72 -7.36
N ALA A 127 0.09 11.75 -8.28
CA ALA A 127 0.67 10.42 -8.08
C ALA A 127 2.21 10.48 -8.01
N ALA A 128 2.85 11.24 -8.91
CA ALA A 128 4.30 11.42 -8.92
C ALA A 128 4.80 12.15 -7.66
N ALA A 129 4.09 13.18 -7.20
CA ALA A 129 4.43 13.90 -5.98
C ALA A 129 4.30 13.03 -4.74
N LEU A 130 3.22 12.22 -4.63
CA LEU A 130 3.06 11.28 -3.52
C LEU A 130 4.17 10.22 -3.51
N PHE A 131 4.53 9.70 -4.68
CA PHE A 131 5.62 8.74 -4.80
C PHE A 131 6.98 9.36 -4.46
N ALA A 132 7.25 10.57 -4.94
CA ALA A 132 8.46 11.31 -4.60
C ALA A 132 8.53 11.61 -3.10
N CYS A 133 7.42 12.03 -2.47
CA CYS A 133 7.35 12.19 -1.03
C CYS A 133 7.65 10.88 -0.29
N ALA A 134 7.07 9.75 -0.71
CA ALA A 134 7.33 8.45 -0.11
C ALA A 134 8.82 8.06 -0.19
N ILE A 135 9.45 8.26 -1.35
CA ILE A 135 10.90 8.03 -1.52
C ILE A 135 11.72 8.99 -0.66
N CYS A 136 11.39 10.28 -0.67
CA CYS A 136 12.10 11.28 0.12
C CYS A 136 11.94 11.08 1.63
N CYS A 137 10.87 10.41 2.10
CA CYS A 137 10.75 9.97 3.48
C CYS A 137 11.65 8.77 3.81
N ALA A 138 11.98 7.93 2.82
CA ALA A 138 12.83 6.75 3.00
C ALA A 138 14.34 7.04 2.84
N LEU A 139 14.74 8.02 2.03
CA LEU A 139 16.14 8.36 1.72
C LEU A 139 16.99 8.87 2.91
N PRO A 140 16.49 9.73 3.82
CA PRO A 140 17.30 10.33 4.90
C PRO A 140 17.92 9.30 5.85
N ILE A 141 17.29 8.13 5.98
CA ILE A 141 17.74 7.02 6.83
C ILE A 141 19.05 6.43 6.29
N ARG A 142 19.20 6.31 4.96
CA ARG A 142 20.42 5.78 4.34
C ARG A 142 21.60 6.75 4.32
N ALA A 143 21.33 8.05 4.39
CA ALA A 143 22.37 9.07 4.39
C ALA A 143 23.01 9.30 5.78
N GLY A 144 22.52 8.62 6.84
CA GLY A 144 23.00 8.83 8.21
C GLY A 144 22.73 10.24 8.75
N ARG A 145 21.76 10.96 8.16
CA ARG A 145 21.45 12.37 8.48
C ARG A 145 20.11 12.56 9.17
N ALA A 146 19.50 11.49 9.67
CA ALA A 146 18.33 11.61 10.53
C ALA A 146 18.79 12.20 11.87
N GLU A 147 18.66 13.52 12.04
CA GLU A 147 18.89 14.14 13.35
C GLU A 147 17.89 13.54 14.35
N HIS A 148 18.37 12.67 15.24
CA HIS A 148 17.59 12.10 16.34
C HIS A 148 16.97 13.17 17.25
N THR A 149 17.47 14.40 17.15
CA THR A 149 17.16 15.54 18.02
C THR A 149 15.67 15.87 18.10
N TRP A 150 14.88 15.68 17.04
CA TRP A 150 13.44 15.98 17.11
C TRP A 150 12.65 14.87 17.80
N ALA A 151 12.99 13.61 17.52
CA ALA A 151 12.34 12.44 18.13
C ALA A 151 12.65 12.37 19.62
N GLU A 152 13.87 12.74 20.03
CA GLU A 152 14.27 12.91 21.43
C GLU A 152 13.51 14.04 22.12
N ARG A 153 13.34 15.20 21.44
CA ARG A 153 12.55 16.33 21.97
C ARG A 153 11.06 16.03 22.08
N SER A 154 10.54 15.10 21.28
CA SER A 154 9.10 14.79 21.23
C SER A 154 8.82 13.31 20.97
N PRO A 155 9.14 12.42 21.93
CA PRO A 155 9.08 10.97 21.74
C PRO A 155 7.66 10.45 21.50
N ARG A 156 6.64 11.10 22.10
CA ARG A 156 5.24 10.75 21.87
C ARG A 156 4.82 11.05 20.44
N ALA A 157 5.24 12.19 19.88
CA ALA A 157 4.93 12.54 18.50
C ALA A 157 5.65 11.60 17.52
N ALA A 158 6.92 11.27 17.80
CA ALA A 158 7.66 10.30 17.00
C ALA A 158 7.00 8.90 17.00
N ALA A 159 6.60 8.41 18.19
CA ALA A 159 5.89 7.14 18.32
C ALA A 159 4.57 7.15 17.54
N LEU A 160 3.75 8.20 17.69
CA LEU A 160 2.49 8.34 16.98
C LEU A 160 2.66 8.42 15.46
N LEU A 161 3.67 9.13 14.96
CA LEU A 161 3.93 9.21 13.52
C LEU A 161 4.40 7.87 12.95
N LEU A 162 5.15 7.10 13.73
CA LEU A 162 5.53 5.73 13.37
C LEU A 162 4.33 4.79 13.38
N ASP A 163 3.51 4.83 14.44
CA ASP A 163 2.24 4.11 14.54
C ASP A 163 1.37 4.37 13.29
N LEU A 164 1.18 5.64 12.93
CA LEU A 164 0.36 6.03 11.78
C LEU A 164 1.01 5.75 10.42
N SER A 165 2.26 5.27 10.38
CA SER A 165 2.96 5.06 9.12
C SER A 165 2.39 3.85 8.36
N PRO A 166 2.21 3.95 7.03
CA PRO A 166 1.75 2.80 6.24
C PRO A 166 2.69 1.59 6.32
N ALA A 167 3.99 1.82 6.55
CA ALA A 167 4.99 0.76 6.70
C ALA A 167 4.75 -0.04 7.98
N THR A 168 4.60 0.64 9.11
CA THR A 168 4.26 0.03 10.40
C THR A 168 2.95 -0.74 10.31
N LEU A 169 1.91 -0.16 9.71
CA LEU A 169 0.65 -0.85 9.48
C LEU A 169 0.84 -2.16 8.72
N LEU A 170 1.53 -2.16 7.57
CA LEU A 170 1.67 -3.36 6.74
C LEU A 170 2.56 -4.42 7.38
N VAL A 171 3.69 -4.02 7.97
CA VAL A 171 4.64 -4.94 8.59
C VAL A 171 4.04 -5.59 9.83
N GLU A 172 3.44 -4.81 10.73
CA GLU A 172 2.81 -5.37 11.94
C GLU A 172 1.55 -6.19 11.57
N SER A 173 0.86 -5.83 10.47
CA SER A 173 -0.19 -6.69 9.91
C SER A 173 0.33 -8.00 9.36
N ALA A 174 1.59 -8.07 8.89
CA ALA A 174 2.24 -9.32 8.51
C ALA A 174 2.62 -10.18 9.72
N GLY A 175 2.42 -9.68 10.95
CA GLY A 175 2.83 -10.33 12.20
C GLY A 175 4.32 -10.18 12.50
N LEU A 176 5.00 -9.27 11.80
CA LEU A 176 6.41 -9.00 11.94
C LEU A 176 6.64 -7.86 12.92
N ASP A 177 7.65 -8.00 13.77
CA ASP A 177 8.05 -6.95 14.71
C ASP A 177 8.95 -5.93 14.01
N TRP A 178 8.30 -4.93 13.40
CA TRP A 178 8.96 -3.82 12.73
C TRP A 178 9.98 -3.12 13.64
N MET A 179 9.64 -2.94 14.92
CA MET A 179 10.36 -2.07 15.86
C MET A 179 11.61 -2.69 16.45
N ARG A 180 11.61 -4.02 16.61
CA ARG A 180 12.78 -4.74 17.15
C ARG A 180 13.67 -5.28 16.05
N HIS A 181 13.39 -4.93 14.79
CA HIS A 181 14.22 -5.33 13.67
C HIS A 181 15.54 -4.56 13.68
N ARG A 182 16.62 -5.27 14.06
CA ARG A 182 17.97 -4.70 14.23
C ARG A 182 18.47 -3.97 12.98
N ALA A 183 18.15 -4.44 11.78
CA ALA A 183 18.62 -3.80 10.55
C ALA A 183 17.99 -2.42 10.30
N ILE A 184 16.90 -2.08 10.98
CA ILE A 184 16.12 -0.85 10.76
C ILE A 184 16.38 0.14 11.89
N TYR A 185 16.22 -0.30 13.15
CA TYR A 185 16.19 0.61 14.29
C TYR A 185 17.57 0.86 14.93
N HIS A 186 18.50 -0.10 14.84
CA HIS A 186 19.87 0.08 15.33
C HIS A 186 20.64 1.14 14.53
N PRO A 187 20.64 1.14 13.17
CA PRO A 187 21.24 2.24 12.40
C PRO A 187 20.50 3.57 12.57
N ALA A 188 19.18 3.51 12.80
CA ALA A 188 18.36 4.69 13.01
C ALA A 188 18.40 5.21 14.46
N GLY A 189 19.16 4.60 15.37
CA GLY A 189 19.33 5.05 16.76
C GLY A 189 18.01 5.25 17.52
N THR A 190 16.96 4.51 17.15
CA THR A 190 15.59 4.71 17.66
C THR A 190 15.08 3.55 18.52
N ASP A 191 15.96 2.59 18.84
CA ASP A 191 15.66 1.44 19.71
C ASP A 191 15.15 1.86 21.11
N TRP A 192 15.59 3.02 21.60
CA TRP A 192 15.36 3.51 22.97
C TRP A 192 13.91 3.86 23.31
N PHE A 193 13.01 4.01 22.33
CA PHE A 193 11.57 4.24 22.58
C PHE A 193 10.65 3.14 22.03
N SER A 194 11.22 2.01 21.60
CA SER A 194 10.46 0.86 21.09
C SER A 194 9.41 0.35 22.08
N ASP A 195 9.70 0.34 23.39
CA ASP A 195 8.78 -0.11 24.45
C ASP A 195 7.62 0.86 24.74
N ARG A 196 7.59 2.06 24.11
CA ARG A 196 6.51 3.04 24.32
C ARG A 196 5.35 2.91 23.34
N ARG A 197 5.42 1.96 22.39
CA ARG A 197 4.39 1.72 21.38
C ARG A 197 3.49 0.55 21.77
N ALA A 198 2.25 0.59 21.27
CA ALA A 198 1.34 -0.55 21.31
C ALA A 198 1.28 -1.18 19.91
N PRO A 199 1.87 -2.38 19.69
CA PRO A 199 1.87 -2.99 18.37
C PRO A 199 0.44 -3.26 17.88
N TYR A 200 0.21 -3.05 16.60
CA TYR A 200 -1.06 -3.35 15.97
C TYR A 200 -1.35 -4.84 16.00
N ARG A 201 -2.60 -5.16 16.31
CA ARG A 201 -3.15 -6.48 16.01
C ARG A 201 -3.59 -6.46 14.55
N GLY A 202 -2.83 -7.09 13.66
CA GLY A 202 -3.15 -7.17 12.22
C GLY A 202 -4.58 -7.60 11.92
N ALA A 203 -5.11 -8.56 12.69
CA ALA A 203 -6.49 -9.03 12.60
C ALA A 203 -7.57 -7.94 12.85
N LEU A 204 -7.22 -6.82 13.49
CA LEU A 204 -8.11 -5.68 13.71
C LEU A 204 -7.77 -4.51 12.78
N ALA A 205 -6.49 -4.20 12.61
CA ALA A 205 -6.05 -3.06 11.81
C ALA A 205 -6.34 -3.25 10.31
N SER A 206 -6.03 -4.42 9.75
CA SER A 206 -6.19 -4.68 8.32
C SER A 206 -7.63 -4.63 7.83
N PRO A 207 -8.62 -5.26 8.49
CA PRO A 207 -10.02 -5.14 8.10
C PRO A 207 -10.54 -3.71 8.14
N LEU A 208 -10.15 -2.92 9.16
CA LEU A 208 -10.55 -1.52 9.26
C LEU A 208 -10.03 -0.70 8.07
N VAL A 209 -8.73 -0.81 7.76
CA VAL A 209 -8.13 -0.08 6.64
C VAL A 209 -8.72 -0.53 5.30
N PHE A 210 -8.98 -1.83 5.14
CA PHE A 210 -9.67 -2.35 3.96
C PHE A 210 -11.07 -1.78 3.79
N VAL A 211 -11.91 -1.84 4.84
CA VAL A 211 -13.28 -1.34 4.81
C VAL A 211 -13.31 0.17 4.53
N LEU A 212 -12.45 0.94 5.19
CA LEU A 212 -12.35 2.39 4.98
C LEU A 212 -11.91 2.73 3.55
N GLY A 213 -10.83 2.12 3.06
CA GLY A 213 -10.35 2.32 1.70
C GLY A 213 -11.39 1.94 0.65
N TRP A 214 -12.09 0.82 0.86
CA TRP A 214 -13.14 0.36 -0.04
C TRP A 214 -14.38 1.27 -0.02
N ALA A 215 -14.82 1.71 1.16
CA ALA A 215 -15.95 2.62 1.30
C ALA A 215 -15.70 3.95 0.57
N LEU A 216 -14.47 4.49 0.68
CA LEU A 216 -14.07 5.69 -0.06
C LEU A 216 -14.07 5.46 -1.58
N ALA A 217 -13.58 4.31 -2.05
CA ALA A 217 -13.60 3.97 -3.46
C ALA A 217 -15.04 3.85 -4.00
N LEU A 218 -15.96 3.27 -3.22
CA LEU A 218 -17.38 3.20 -3.56
C LEU A 218 -18.01 4.60 -3.61
N LEU A 219 -17.70 5.47 -2.65
CA LEU A 219 -18.19 6.85 -2.61
C LEU A 219 -17.70 7.64 -3.83
N ALA A 220 -16.42 7.51 -4.18
CA ALA A 220 -15.85 8.14 -5.37
C ALA A 220 -16.55 7.69 -6.66
N ARG A 221 -16.85 6.38 -6.79
CA ARG A 221 -17.62 5.85 -7.93
C ARG A 221 -19.04 6.39 -7.99
N ARG A 222 -19.73 6.50 -6.84
CA ARG A 222 -21.09 7.07 -6.77
C ARG A 222 -21.10 8.54 -7.21
N ARG A 223 -20.13 9.32 -6.73
CA ARG A 223 -19.98 10.73 -7.11
C ARG A 223 -19.72 10.90 -8.61
N ALA A 224 -18.83 10.09 -9.18
CA ALA A 224 -18.54 10.13 -10.62
C ALA A 224 -19.78 9.82 -11.47
N ARG A 225 -20.62 8.87 -11.05
CA ARG A 225 -21.88 8.54 -11.75
C ARG A 225 -22.93 9.63 -11.64
N ALA A 226 -22.99 10.36 -10.53
CA ALA A 226 -23.97 11.44 -10.34
C ALA A 226 -23.64 12.71 -11.15
N ALA A 227 -22.43 12.82 -11.69
CA ALA A 227 -22.00 13.95 -12.52
C ALA A 227 -22.28 13.76 -14.03
N HIS A 228 -22.84 12.60 -14.41
CA HIS A 228 -23.19 12.24 -15.79
C HIS A 228 -24.70 12.03 -15.91
#